data_AF-A0A2V6LPJ6-F1
#
_entry.id   AF-A0A2V6LPJ6-F1
#
_cell.length_a   1.000
_cell.length_b   1.000
_cell.length_c   1.000
_cell.angle_alpha   90.00
_cell.angle_beta   90.00
_cell.angle_gamma   90.00
#
_symmetry.space_group_name_H-M   'P 1'
#
loop_
_entity.id
_entity.type
_entity.pdbx_description
1 polymer ?
#
loop_
_entity_poly.entity_id
_entity_poly.type
_entity_poly.pdbx_seq_one_letter_code
_entity_poly.pdbx_strand_id
1 'polypeptide(L)'
;MACAPLAIAQEHEHGSDVAASKEVTGEVVDMMCYVDHNAVGEKHGQSCGAKCIRSGGPVGIVSEGKAYLVVGEHKPMNDQLAEQCGKTITVKGKLAERGGIAMIENAEIVKQ
;
A
#
# COMPACT_ATOMS: atom_id res chain seq x y z
N MET A 1 -40.74 14.71 12.79
CA MET A 1 -40.05 15.65 11.88
C MET A 1 -38.56 15.37 11.99
N ALA A 2 -38.00 14.68 11.00
CA ALA A 2 -36.59 14.35 10.96
C ALA A 2 -35.84 15.45 10.21
N CYS A 3 -34.97 16.18 10.89
CA CYS A 3 -33.92 16.96 10.24
C CYS A 3 -32.68 16.07 10.22
N ALA A 4 -32.47 15.38 9.10
CA ALA A 4 -31.17 14.78 8.82
C ALA A 4 -30.16 15.92 8.64
N PRO A 5 -29.01 15.91 9.34
CA PRO A 5 -27.95 16.86 9.02
C PRO A 5 -27.42 16.52 7.63
N LEU A 6 -27.46 17.52 6.76
CA LEU A 6 -26.85 17.52 5.43
C LEU A 6 -25.39 17.10 5.60
N ALA A 7 -25.03 15.91 5.13
CA ALA A 7 -23.64 15.52 5.00
C ALA A 7 -22.98 16.51 4.04
N ILE A 8 -22.02 17.30 4.55
CA ILE A 8 -21.12 18.06 3.69
C ILE A 8 -20.39 17.00 2.85
N ALA A 9 -20.72 16.92 1.56
CA ALA A 9 -19.87 16.26 0.60
C ALA A 9 -18.58 17.07 0.57
N GLN A 10 -17.57 16.61 1.29
CA GLN A 10 -16.24 17.18 1.19
C GLN A 10 -15.74 16.81 -0.20
N GLU A 11 -15.81 17.77 -1.12
CA GLU A 11 -15.23 17.63 -2.45
C GLU A 11 -13.77 17.22 -2.26
N HIS A 12 -13.40 16.05 -2.78
CA HIS A 12 -12.05 15.52 -2.70
C HIS A 12 -11.21 16.23 -3.76
N GLU A 13 -11.01 17.53 -3.55
CA GLU A 13 -10.00 18.30 -4.27
C GLU A 13 -8.67 17.61 -3.97
N HIS A 14 -8.02 17.06 -5.00
CA HIS A 14 -6.64 16.61 -4.94
C HIS A 14 -5.75 17.84 -4.84
N GLY A 15 -5.83 18.52 -3.70
CA GLY A 15 -4.95 19.60 -3.34
C GLY A 15 -3.53 19.05 -3.36
N SER A 16 -2.70 19.66 -4.20
CA SER A 16 -1.25 19.60 -4.12
C SER A 16 -0.76 20.25 -2.82
N ASP A 17 -1.26 19.78 -1.67
CA ASP A 17 -0.45 19.76 -0.48
C ASP A 17 0.67 18.78 -0.80
N VAL A 18 1.84 19.37 -1.10
CA VAL A 18 3.11 18.69 -1.28
C VAL A 18 3.48 18.07 0.08
N ALA A 19 2.75 17.04 0.51
CA ALA A 19 3.32 16.07 1.43
C ALA A 19 4.51 15.51 0.67
N ALA A 20 5.70 15.86 1.16
CA ALA A 20 6.95 15.54 0.50
C ALA A 20 6.99 14.06 0.16
N SER A 21 7.39 13.76 -1.07
CA SER A 21 7.57 12.39 -1.52
C SER A 21 8.57 11.68 -0.59
N LYS A 22 8.19 10.52 -0.07
CA LYS A 22 8.94 9.69 0.86
C LYS A 22 9.43 8.44 0.14
N GLU A 23 10.69 8.07 0.37
CA GLU A 23 11.22 6.75 0.02
C GLU A 23 11.02 5.79 1.19
N VAL A 24 10.50 4.60 0.88
CA VAL A 24 10.29 3.52 1.84
C VAL A 24 10.98 2.28 1.30
N THR A 25 11.99 1.82 2.02
CA THR A 25 12.65 0.54 1.78
C THR A 25 12.08 -0.49 2.74
N GLY A 26 11.61 -1.62 2.22
CA GLY A 26 11.03 -2.66 3.05
C GLY A 26 10.57 -3.86 2.24
N GLU A 27 10.02 -4.84 2.95
CA GLU A 27 9.56 -6.08 2.36
C GLU A 27 8.19 -5.90 1.72
N VAL A 28 8.01 -6.35 0.47
CA VAL A 28 6.69 -6.40 -0.17
C VAL A 28 5.89 -7.56 0.40
N VAL A 29 4.66 -7.30 0.85
CA VAL A 29 3.79 -8.31 1.47
C VAL A 29 2.41 -8.35 0.81
N ASP A 30 1.79 -9.53 0.81
CA ASP A 30 0.35 -9.67 0.69
C ASP A 30 -0.29 -9.19 2.01
N MET A 31 -0.99 -8.06 1.96
CA MET A 31 -1.53 -7.42 3.16
C MET A 31 -2.59 -8.28 3.85
N MET A 32 -3.27 -9.18 3.13
CA MET A 32 -4.23 -10.09 3.75
C MET A 32 -3.52 -11.07 4.70
N CYS A 33 -2.48 -11.74 4.22
CA CYS A 33 -1.73 -12.72 5.02
C CYS A 33 -0.82 -12.07 6.07
N TYR A 34 -0.25 -10.90 5.77
CA TYR A 34 0.54 -10.14 6.74
C TYR A 34 -0.31 -9.71 7.94
N VAL A 35 -1.49 -9.12 7.72
CA VAL A 35 -2.33 -8.63 8.81
C VAL A 35 -2.96 -9.78 9.61
N ASP A 36 -3.38 -10.87 8.94
CA ASP A 36 -4.04 -12.00 9.60
C ASP A 36 -3.07 -12.81 10.49
N HIS A 37 -1.88 -13.13 9.98
CA HIS A 37 -0.94 -14.03 10.67
C HIS A 37 0.55 -13.73 10.41
N ASN A 38 0.90 -12.50 10.05
CA ASN A 38 2.28 -12.04 9.86
C ASN A 38 3.08 -12.90 8.85
N ALA A 39 2.44 -13.31 7.76
CA ALA A 39 3.13 -14.02 6.68
C ALA A 39 4.10 -13.08 5.95
N VAL A 40 5.39 -13.45 5.97
CA VAL A 40 6.51 -12.67 5.41
C VAL A 40 7.56 -13.62 4.81
N GLY A 41 8.52 -13.05 4.09
CA GLY A 41 9.68 -13.67 3.48
C GLY A 41 9.42 -14.30 2.11
N GLU A 42 10.51 -14.55 1.38
CA GLU A 42 10.47 -15.11 0.02
C GLU A 42 9.70 -16.43 -0.09
N LYS A 43 9.75 -17.28 0.95
CA LYS A 43 9.00 -18.54 0.96
C LYS A 43 7.49 -18.30 0.86
N HIS A 44 6.96 -17.34 1.61
CA HIS A 44 5.55 -16.95 1.49
C HIS A 44 5.27 -16.32 0.13
N GLY A 45 6.13 -15.40 -0.30
CA GLY A 45 6.01 -14.73 -1.60
C GLY A 45 5.93 -15.69 -2.78
N GLN A 46 6.83 -16.68 -2.84
CA GLN A 46 6.91 -17.67 -3.92
C GLN A 46 5.80 -18.74 -3.85
N SER A 47 5.28 -19.06 -2.66
CA SER A 47 4.30 -20.15 -2.50
C SER A 47 2.86 -19.70 -2.71
N CYS A 48 2.46 -18.55 -2.15
CA CYS A 48 1.08 -18.06 -2.27
C CYS A 48 0.96 -16.53 -2.35
N GLY A 49 1.84 -15.76 -1.71
CA GLY A 49 1.71 -14.30 -1.63
C GLY A 49 1.67 -13.62 -3.00
N ALA A 50 2.60 -13.96 -3.90
CA ALA A 50 2.62 -13.43 -5.26
C ALA A 50 1.33 -13.75 -6.03
N LYS A 51 0.76 -14.95 -5.81
CA LYS A 51 -0.51 -15.35 -6.46
C LYS A 51 -1.67 -14.52 -5.95
N CYS A 52 -1.80 -14.34 -4.64
CA CYS A 52 -2.83 -13.51 -4.02
C CYS A 52 -2.77 -12.07 -4.54
N ILE A 53 -1.57 -11.49 -4.60
CA ILE A 53 -1.35 -10.14 -5.15
C ILE A 53 -1.79 -10.11 -6.63
N ARG A 54 -1.36 -11.04 -7.49
CA ARG A 54 -1.81 -11.06 -8.91
C ARG A 54 -3.33 -11.18 -9.06
N SER A 55 -3.99 -11.84 -8.12
CA SER A 55 -5.46 -11.98 -8.11
C SER A 55 -6.20 -10.76 -7.58
N GLY A 56 -5.51 -9.63 -7.34
CA GLY A 56 -6.10 -8.38 -6.87
C GLY A 56 -6.07 -8.19 -5.36
N GLY A 57 -5.34 -9.01 -4.63
CA GLY A 57 -5.12 -8.83 -3.19
C GLY A 57 -4.41 -7.51 -2.86
N PRO A 58 -4.71 -6.86 -1.73
CA PRO A 58 -4.01 -5.65 -1.32
C PRO A 58 -2.52 -5.93 -1.12
N VAL A 59 -1.68 -5.11 -1.75
CA VAL A 59 -0.21 -5.22 -1.64
C VAL A 59 0.33 -4.05 -0.83
N GLY A 60 1.32 -4.34 0.00
CA GLY A 60 1.95 -3.33 0.84
C GLY A 60 3.44 -3.55 1.00
N ILE A 61 4.07 -2.61 1.71
CA ILE A 61 5.47 -2.73 2.14
C ILE A 61 5.53 -2.62 3.66
N VAL A 62 6.31 -3.51 4.28
CA VAL A 62 6.63 -3.47 5.71
C VAL A 62 8.07 -3.01 5.88
N SER A 63 8.24 -1.91 6.60
CA SER A 63 9.54 -1.30 6.89
C SER A 63 9.61 -1.00 8.38
N GLU A 64 10.60 -1.57 9.06
CA GLU A 64 10.83 -1.36 10.51
C GLU A 64 9.57 -1.61 11.36
N GLY A 65 8.79 -2.65 11.01
CA GLY A 65 7.55 -3.01 11.71
C GLY A 65 6.34 -2.13 11.38
N LYS A 66 6.49 -1.11 10.53
CA LYS A 66 5.38 -0.30 10.01
C LYS A 66 4.96 -0.79 8.63
N ALA A 67 3.67 -1.09 8.47
CA ALA A 67 3.08 -1.47 7.20
C ALA A 67 2.50 -0.26 6.47
N TYR A 68 2.68 -0.24 5.15
CA TYR A 68 2.12 0.75 4.25
C TYR A 68 1.37 0.06 3.13
N LEU A 69 0.12 0.44 2.89
CA LEU A 69 -0.55 0.09 1.63
C LEU A 69 0.18 0.81 0.48
N VAL A 70 0.40 0.14 -0.64
CA VAL A 70 1.12 0.73 -1.78
C VAL A 70 0.19 0.84 -2.98
N VAL A 71 0.01 2.06 -3.46
CA VAL A 71 -0.87 2.38 -4.59
C VAL A 71 -0.12 3.29 -5.55
N GLY A 72 -0.26 3.02 -6.85
CA GLY A 72 0.28 3.89 -7.90
C GLY A 72 -0.54 5.17 -8.04
N GLU A 73 -0.47 5.81 -9.20
CA GLU A 73 -1.33 6.95 -9.52
C GLU A 73 -2.77 6.48 -9.77
N HIS A 74 -3.57 6.42 -8.70
CA HIS A 74 -4.97 5.97 -8.73
C HIS A 74 -5.18 4.58 -9.36
N LYS A 75 -4.14 3.73 -9.33
CA LYS A 75 -4.14 2.40 -9.93
C LYS A 75 -3.48 1.38 -9.01
N PRO A 76 -3.94 0.11 -9.04
CA PRO A 76 -3.25 -0.98 -8.37
C PRO A 76 -1.83 -1.18 -8.92
N MET A 77 -0.90 -1.60 -8.06
CA MET A 77 0.47 -1.97 -8.45
C MET A 77 0.71 -3.49 -8.41
N ASN A 78 -0.37 -4.28 -8.37
CA ASN A 78 -0.35 -5.73 -8.21
C ASN A 78 0.59 -6.44 -9.21
N ASP A 79 0.51 -6.10 -10.49
CA ASP A 79 1.34 -6.73 -11.53
C ASP A 79 2.83 -6.43 -11.35
N GLN A 80 3.16 -5.24 -10.85
CA GLN A 80 4.55 -4.81 -10.63
C GLN A 80 5.14 -5.41 -9.35
N LEU A 81 4.31 -5.60 -8.32
CA LEU A 81 4.76 -5.99 -6.98
C LEU A 81 4.59 -7.48 -6.67
N ALA A 82 3.78 -8.22 -7.42
CA ALA A 82 3.59 -9.65 -7.19
C ALA A 82 4.91 -10.44 -7.18
N GLU A 83 5.80 -10.20 -8.15
CA GLU A 83 7.10 -10.87 -8.25
C GLU A 83 8.11 -10.42 -7.19
N GLN A 84 7.78 -9.33 -6.49
CA GLN A 84 8.57 -8.76 -5.42
C GLN A 84 8.09 -9.22 -4.04
N CYS A 85 6.96 -9.93 -3.95
CA CYS A 85 6.44 -10.43 -2.68
C CYS A 85 7.50 -11.24 -1.92
N GLY A 86 7.73 -10.90 -0.66
CA GLY A 86 8.77 -11.49 0.19
C GLY A 86 10.18 -10.93 -0.02
N LYS A 87 10.38 -10.01 -0.99
CA LYS A 87 11.65 -9.34 -1.25
C LYS A 87 11.64 -7.92 -0.70
N THR A 88 12.83 -7.42 -0.39
CA THR A 88 13.03 -6.01 0.01
C THR A 88 13.23 -5.14 -1.22
N ILE A 89 12.37 -4.16 -1.42
CA ILE A 89 12.48 -3.16 -2.48
C ILE A 89 12.47 -1.75 -1.88
N THR A 90 12.76 -0.74 -2.69
CA THR A 90 12.52 0.66 -2.35
C THR A 90 11.46 1.24 -3.26
N VAL A 91 10.42 1.83 -2.67
CA VAL A 91 9.43 2.64 -3.39
C VAL A 91 9.52 4.09 -2.99
N LYS A 92 9.13 4.98 -3.89
CA LYS A 92 8.98 6.41 -3.65
C LYS A 92 7.54 6.83 -3.92
N GLY A 93 6.94 7.64 -3.05
CA GLY A 93 5.58 8.16 -3.25
C GLY A 93 5.15 9.14 -2.17
N LYS A 94 3.89 9.58 -2.17
CA LYS A 94 3.34 10.50 -1.16
C LYS A 94 2.83 9.69 0.03
N LEU A 95 3.25 10.04 1.24
CA LEU A 95 2.70 9.42 2.45
C LEU A 95 1.33 10.01 2.76
N ALA A 96 0.31 9.16 2.85
CA ALA A 96 -1.02 9.49 3.33
C ALA A 96 -1.35 8.64 4.57
N GLU A 97 -1.92 9.26 5.60
CA GLU A 97 -2.34 8.57 6.81
C GLU A 97 -3.74 9.02 7.23
N ARG A 98 -4.63 8.05 7.47
CA ARG A 98 -5.99 8.32 7.98
C ARG A 98 -6.53 7.10 8.73
N GLY A 99 -7.09 7.32 9.92
CA GLY A 99 -7.74 6.27 10.70
C GLY A 99 -6.83 5.09 11.07
N GLY A 100 -5.52 5.32 11.24
CA GLY A 100 -4.55 4.26 11.54
C GLY A 100 -4.02 3.50 10.32
N ILE A 101 -4.45 3.84 9.11
CA ILE A 101 -3.94 3.27 7.87
C ILE A 101 -2.89 4.22 7.32
N ALA A 102 -1.70 3.68 7.01
CA ALA A 102 -0.65 4.38 6.27
C ALA A 102 -0.60 3.86 4.83
N MET A 103 -0.47 4.77 3.88
CA MET A 103 -0.42 4.48 2.45
C MET A 103 0.69 5.28 1.78
N ILE A 104 1.39 4.66 0.84
CA ILE A 104 2.25 5.36 -0.13
C ILE A 104 1.44 5.49 -1.42
N GLU A 105 0.96 6.70 -1.70
CA GLU A 105 0.24 7.08 -2.92
C GLU A 105 1.22 7.44 -4.03
N ASN A 106 0.78 7.29 -5.29
CA ASN A 106 1.59 7.59 -6.47
C ASN A 106 2.97 6.89 -6.40
N ALA A 107 2.96 5.65 -5.92
CA ALA A 107 4.18 4.92 -5.66
C ALA A 107 4.87 4.48 -6.96
N GLU A 108 6.19 4.58 -6.94
CA GLU A 108 7.09 4.12 -8.01
C GLU A 108 8.18 3.25 -7.39
N ILE A 109 8.51 2.13 -8.04
CA ILE A 109 9.63 1.30 -7.63
C ILE A 109 10.93 1.98 -8.07
N VAL A 110 11.80 2.33 -7.13
CA VAL A 110 13.09 2.98 -7.41
C VAL A 110 14.29 2.04 -7.25
N LYS A 111 14.11 0.90 -6.54
CA LYS A 111 15.12 -0.16 -6.40
C LYS A 111 14.46 -1.51 -6.15
N GLN A 112 14.99 -2.58 -6.74
CA GLN A 112 14.58 -3.99 -6.56
C GLN A 112 15.75 -4.83 -6.06
#